data_AF-A0A319BZ01-F1
#
_entry.id   AF-A0A319BZ01-F1
#
_cell.length_a   1.000
_cell.length_b   1.000
_cell.length_c   1.000
_cell.angle_alpha   90.00
_cell.angle_beta   90.00
_cell.angle_gamma   90.00
#
_symmetry.space_group_name_H-M   'P 1'
#
loop_
_entity.id
_entity.type
_entity.pdbx_description
1 polymer ?
#
loop_
_entity_poly.entity_id
_entity_poly.type
_entity_poly.pdbx_seq_one_letter_code
_entity_poly.pdbx_strand_id
1 'polypeptide(L)'
;MSFLNLLALIVAQIYLVAAQTSTTCNPLNATCPSDPALGTTFSWQFNETLDSKIWETTNGHVAITDAGANFTIAKKLDSPTIKSTFYIFFGVVESWVKMAKGGGVISSIVLESDDLDEIDWEWVGYNTSSVQSNYFGKGNDTSFDRGGFHYVPNADTEFHNYTTYWDAAKLEWWIDGTLVRTLKYEDALDGKNYPQTPCTLRYGIWPGGDPSEPHGTIVWAGGEIDYDAGPYNMVVQKVRVQDFHTGKEYEYTNHTGSWESIKVVTGNSTAAVELNKEPEKTLAQKWAELPTGAKIGVYAGSAAVGAMLLAAFILFFVRQRKKGRLEHALDDAKWNTERTEMDSFQQNWKQTEWRSKSGYKPVS
;
A
#
# COMPACT_ATOMS: atom_id res chain seq x y z
N MET A 1 51.53 -24.01 -33.88
CA MET A 1 51.79 -22.71 -33.22
C MET A 1 51.05 -21.67 -34.03
N SER A 2 50.13 -20.83 -33.55
CA SER A 2 49.52 -20.58 -32.25
C SER A 2 48.34 -19.63 -32.61
N PHE A 3 47.10 -20.09 -32.47
CA PHE A 3 46.12 -19.59 -31.51
C PHE A 3 45.75 -18.08 -31.59
N LEU A 4 44.42 -17.88 -31.63
CA LEU A 4 43.61 -16.78 -31.07
C LEU A 4 43.00 -15.76 -32.04
N ASN A 5 41.87 -16.21 -32.62
CA ASN A 5 40.64 -15.43 -32.71
C ASN A 5 40.30 -14.84 -31.34
N LEU A 6 40.17 -13.52 -31.24
CA LEU A 6 39.59 -12.87 -30.06
C LEU A 6 38.10 -12.59 -30.36
N LEU A 7 37.25 -13.59 -30.10
CA LEU A 7 35.83 -13.35 -29.86
C LEU A 7 35.73 -12.62 -28.52
N ALA A 8 35.28 -11.37 -28.53
CA ALA A 8 34.87 -10.68 -27.31
C ALA A 8 33.51 -11.25 -26.87
N LEU A 9 33.54 -12.39 -26.17
CA LEU A 9 32.42 -12.86 -25.36
C LEU A 9 32.44 -12.01 -24.07
N ILE A 10 31.78 -10.87 -24.11
CA ILE A 10 31.43 -10.14 -22.88
C ILE A 10 30.25 -10.90 -22.28
N VAL A 11 30.54 -11.83 -21.38
CA VAL A 11 29.54 -12.42 -20.48
C VAL A 11 29.18 -11.32 -19.51
N ALA A 12 28.11 -10.57 -19.80
CA ALA A 12 27.50 -9.68 -18.82
C ALA A 12 26.90 -10.58 -17.72
N GLN A 13 27.56 -10.61 -16.57
CA GLN A 13 26.98 -11.20 -15.36
C GLN A 13 25.80 -10.31 -14.96
N ILE A 14 24.58 -10.80 -15.18
CA ILE A 14 23.33 -10.16 -14.77
C ILE A 14 23.18 -10.48 -13.28
N TYR A 15 23.79 -9.71 -12.39
CA TYR A 15 23.52 -9.91 -10.96
C TYR A 15 22.03 -9.65 -10.69
N LEU A 16 21.33 -10.62 -10.10
CA LEU A 16 19.95 -10.43 -9.67
C LEU A 16 19.85 -9.17 -8.80
N VAL A 17 18.80 -8.42 -9.07
CA VAL A 17 18.40 -7.28 -8.27
C VAL A 17 17.78 -7.82 -7.00
N ALA A 18 18.59 -7.83 -5.93
CA ALA A 18 18.20 -8.27 -4.59
C ALA A 18 17.05 -7.46 -3.96
N ALA A 19 16.43 -6.52 -4.69
CA ALA A 19 15.39 -5.65 -4.16
C ALA A 19 14.00 -6.32 -4.13
N GLN A 20 13.74 -7.38 -4.91
CA GLN A 20 12.41 -8.01 -4.98
C GLN A 20 12.37 -9.49 -4.58
N THR A 21 13.52 -10.18 -4.59
CA THR A 21 13.62 -11.62 -4.31
C THR A 21 14.29 -11.86 -2.96
N SER A 22 13.46 -12.11 -1.95
CA SER A 22 13.96 -12.33 -0.59
C SER A 22 12.99 -13.16 0.23
N THR A 23 13.59 -13.96 1.11
CA THR A 23 12.89 -14.79 2.08
C THR A 23 13.36 -14.42 3.48
N THR A 24 12.44 -14.43 4.44
CA THR A 24 12.79 -14.23 5.85
C THR A 24 13.28 -15.51 6.52
N CYS A 25 12.86 -16.67 6.00
CA CYS A 25 13.29 -17.99 6.45
C CYS A 25 13.44 -18.90 5.24
N ASN A 26 14.68 -19.30 4.92
CA ASN A 26 14.92 -20.22 3.81
C ASN A 26 14.86 -21.68 4.32
N PRO A 27 13.88 -22.50 3.87
CA PRO A 27 13.67 -23.85 4.38
C PRO A 27 14.74 -24.85 3.93
N LEU A 28 15.64 -24.50 3.00
CA LEU A 28 16.83 -25.30 2.69
C LEU A 28 17.88 -25.23 3.80
N ASN A 29 17.86 -24.16 4.60
CA ASN A 29 18.88 -23.87 5.61
C ASN A 29 18.35 -23.95 7.05
N ALA A 30 17.03 -23.89 7.25
CA ALA A 30 16.40 -23.87 8.56
C ALA A 30 15.01 -24.53 8.54
N THR A 31 14.45 -24.84 9.71
CA THR A 31 13.03 -25.20 9.83
C THR A 31 12.20 -23.94 9.93
N CYS A 32 11.34 -23.69 8.94
CA CYS A 32 10.52 -22.50 8.85
C CYS A 32 9.07 -22.75 9.32
N PRO A 33 8.32 -21.70 9.69
CA PRO A 33 6.88 -21.80 9.88
C PRO A 33 6.18 -22.30 8.62
N SER A 34 4.99 -22.87 8.77
CA SER A 34 4.18 -23.29 7.62
C SER A 34 3.59 -22.09 6.88
N ASP A 35 3.57 -22.16 5.56
CA ASP A 35 3.11 -21.11 4.66
C ASP A 35 1.58 -21.11 4.57
N PRO A 36 0.88 -20.00 4.90
CA PRO A 36 -0.57 -19.94 4.78
C PRO A 36 -1.02 -20.19 3.33
N ALA A 37 -1.90 -21.16 3.10
CA ALA A 37 -2.36 -21.49 1.75
C ALA A 37 -3.48 -20.56 1.30
N LEU A 38 -3.67 -20.35 -0.01
CA LEU A 38 -4.92 -19.79 -0.54
C LEU A 38 -6.07 -20.78 -0.35
N GLY A 39 -5.84 -22.05 -0.68
CA GLY A 39 -6.76 -23.16 -0.47
C GLY A 39 -8.04 -23.10 -1.31
N THR A 40 -8.12 -22.22 -2.32
CA THR A 40 -9.33 -21.99 -3.12
C THR A 40 -9.01 -21.32 -4.47
N THR A 41 -10.05 -21.02 -5.25
CA THR A 41 -10.00 -20.11 -6.39
C THR A 41 -10.66 -18.79 -6.03
N PHE A 42 -10.02 -17.68 -6.35
CA PHE A 42 -10.60 -16.35 -6.17
C PHE A 42 -10.21 -15.39 -7.29
N SER A 43 -11.01 -14.34 -7.49
CA SER A 43 -10.74 -13.27 -8.45
C SER A 43 -10.87 -11.91 -7.78
N TRP A 44 -9.80 -11.14 -7.76
CA TRP A 44 -9.76 -9.77 -7.27
C TRP A 44 -9.92 -8.79 -8.42
N GLN A 45 -10.78 -7.80 -8.23
CA GLN A 45 -10.79 -6.58 -9.02
C GLN A 45 -10.02 -5.52 -8.23
N PHE A 46 -8.94 -4.99 -8.79
CA PHE A 46 -8.07 -4.04 -8.10
C PHE A 46 -8.53 -2.59 -8.23
N ASN A 47 -9.82 -2.37 -8.47
CA ASN A 47 -10.47 -1.06 -8.38
C ASN A 47 -11.19 -0.85 -7.04
N GLU A 48 -11.14 -1.84 -6.14
CA GLU A 48 -11.62 -1.77 -4.76
C GLU A 48 -10.44 -1.66 -3.79
N THR A 49 -10.73 -1.23 -2.55
CA THR A 49 -9.72 -1.16 -1.49
C THR A 49 -9.04 -2.50 -1.29
N LEU A 50 -7.70 -2.52 -1.33
CA LEU A 50 -6.91 -3.72 -1.04
C LEU A 50 -7.18 -4.22 0.38
N ASP A 51 -7.66 -5.46 0.51
CA ASP A 51 -7.74 -6.12 1.81
C ASP A 51 -6.33 -6.43 2.31
N SER A 52 -5.91 -5.71 3.36
CA SER A 52 -4.60 -5.87 3.99
C SER A 52 -4.34 -7.26 4.58
N LYS A 53 -5.38 -8.08 4.76
CA LYS A 53 -5.22 -9.47 5.20
C LYS A 53 -4.88 -10.42 4.07
N ILE A 54 -5.07 -9.99 2.82
CA ILE A 54 -4.83 -10.78 1.61
C ILE A 54 -3.61 -10.23 0.85
N TRP A 55 -3.47 -8.90 0.79
CA TRP A 55 -2.40 -8.21 0.09
C TRP A 55 -1.65 -7.28 1.04
N GLU A 56 -0.34 -7.51 1.17
CA GLU A 56 0.58 -6.66 1.90
C GLU A 56 1.29 -5.72 0.92
N THR A 57 1.34 -4.42 1.21
CA THR A 57 2.24 -3.50 0.48
C THR A 57 3.62 -3.57 1.13
N THR A 58 4.56 -4.24 0.46
CA THR A 58 5.91 -4.48 0.99
C THR A 58 6.84 -3.29 0.79
N ASN A 59 6.56 -2.45 -0.22
CA ASN A 59 7.30 -1.22 -0.46
C ASN A 59 6.43 -0.17 -1.17
N GLY A 60 6.76 1.10 -0.97
CA GLY A 60 6.09 2.24 -1.61
C GLY A 60 4.61 2.36 -1.25
N HIS A 61 3.86 2.98 -2.15
CA HIS A 61 2.42 3.16 -2.04
C HIS A 61 1.77 2.78 -3.37
N VAL A 62 0.72 1.97 -3.32
CA VAL A 62 -0.08 1.56 -4.48
C VAL A 62 -1.41 2.29 -4.45
N ALA A 63 -1.67 3.11 -5.47
CA ALA A 63 -2.90 3.88 -5.56
C ALA A 63 -3.99 3.05 -6.24
N ILE A 64 -5.16 2.94 -5.61
CA ILE A 64 -6.32 2.28 -6.21
C ILE A 64 -7.10 3.30 -7.05
N THR A 65 -7.33 2.96 -8.31
CA THR A 65 -8.05 3.77 -9.29
C THR A 65 -9.15 2.95 -9.96
N ASP A 66 -10.05 3.60 -10.69
CA ASP A 66 -11.09 2.90 -11.47
C ASP A 66 -10.52 1.88 -12.47
N ALA A 67 -9.29 2.11 -12.94
CA ALA A 67 -8.59 1.22 -13.87
C ALA A 67 -7.93 0.00 -13.21
N GLY A 68 -7.67 0.07 -11.90
CA GLY A 68 -6.91 -0.94 -11.17
C GLY A 68 -5.93 -0.36 -10.14
N ALA A 69 -5.11 -1.24 -9.58
CA ALA A 69 -4.00 -0.90 -8.71
C ALA A 69 -2.87 -0.28 -9.54
N ASN A 70 -2.54 0.98 -9.25
CA ASN A 70 -1.54 1.76 -9.94
C ASN A 70 -0.24 1.81 -9.13
N PHE A 71 0.83 1.31 -9.75
CA PHE A 71 2.19 1.25 -9.22
C PHE A 71 3.00 2.33 -9.93
N THR A 72 3.51 3.31 -9.18
CA THR A 72 4.13 4.50 -9.76
C THR A 72 5.58 4.68 -9.33
N ILE A 73 6.47 4.88 -10.31
CA ILE A 73 7.79 5.49 -10.07
C ILE A 73 7.70 6.96 -10.46
N ALA A 74 7.65 7.85 -9.47
CA ALA A 74 7.64 9.29 -9.68
C ALA A 74 9.01 9.93 -9.41
N LYS A 75 9.84 9.28 -8.60
CA LYS A 75 11.17 9.76 -8.22
C LYS A 75 12.09 8.59 -7.84
N LYS A 76 13.36 8.89 -7.65
CA LYS A 76 14.36 7.95 -7.15
C LYS A 76 13.89 7.28 -5.84
N LEU A 77 14.20 5.98 -5.71
CA LEU A 77 13.80 5.06 -4.63
C LEU A 77 12.34 4.58 -4.67
N ASP A 78 11.49 5.12 -5.54
CA ASP A 78 10.16 4.56 -5.71
C ASP A 78 10.26 3.16 -6.34
N SER A 79 9.73 2.15 -5.64
CA SER A 79 9.61 0.76 -6.13
C SER A 79 8.38 0.08 -5.50
N PRO A 80 7.17 0.64 -5.73
CA PRO A 80 5.98 0.13 -5.06
C PRO A 80 5.72 -1.33 -5.44
N THR A 81 5.47 -2.14 -4.41
CA THR A 81 5.31 -3.59 -4.54
C THR A 81 4.22 -4.07 -3.58
N ILE A 82 3.32 -4.93 -4.07
CA ILE A 82 2.40 -5.70 -3.24
C ILE A 82 2.76 -7.18 -3.31
N LYS A 83 2.47 -7.90 -2.23
CA LYS A 83 2.70 -9.34 -2.07
C LYS A 83 1.46 -9.97 -1.44
N SER A 84 1.07 -11.16 -1.89
CA SER A 84 0.01 -11.91 -1.21
C SER A 84 0.48 -12.36 0.19
N THR A 85 -0.44 -12.38 1.15
CA THR A 85 -0.19 -12.96 2.49
C THR A 85 -0.32 -14.48 2.49
N PHE A 86 -0.91 -15.04 1.43
CA PHE A 86 -1.05 -16.46 1.17
C PHE A 86 -0.06 -16.93 0.11
N TYR A 87 0.14 -18.24 0.07
CA TYR A 87 0.90 -18.96 -0.93
C TYR A 87 -0.06 -19.82 -1.77
N ILE A 88 0.34 -20.13 -2.99
CA ILE A 88 -0.26 -21.21 -3.78
C ILE A 88 0.79 -22.28 -4.04
N PHE A 89 0.37 -23.52 -4.13
CA PHE A 89 1.26 -24.63 -4.45
C PHE A 89 0.75 -25.34 -5.69
N PHE A 90 1.39 -25.04 -6.82
CA PHE A 90 0.82 -25.27 -8.14
C PHE A 90 -0.52 -24.54 -8.33
N GLY A 91 -0.91 -24.31 -9.57
CA GLY A 91 -2.13 -23.55 -9.84
C GLY A 91 -2.18 -22.85 -11.17
N VAL A 92 -3.07 -21.87 -11.21
CA VAL A 92 -3.21 -20.92 -12.31
C VAL A 92 -3.25 -19.51 -11.73
N VAL A 93 -2.42 -18.62 -12.27
CA VAL A 93 -2.44 -17.18 -12.00
C VAL A 93 -2.72 -16.46 -13.30
N GLU A 94 -3.81 -15.71 -13.36
CA GLU A 94 -4.16 -14.86 -14.49
C GLU A 94 -4.16 -13.40 -14.04
N SER A 95 -3.40 -12.56 -14.73
CA SER A 95 -3.19 -11.16 -14.35
C SER A 95 -3.41 -10.25 -15.54
N TRP A 96 -4.38 -9.33 -15.41
CA TRP A 96 -4.65 -8.30 -16.40
C TRP A 96 -3.79 -7.09 -16.10
N VAL A 97 -2.72 -6.93 -16.88
CA VAL A 97 -1.68 -5.94 -16.61
C VAL A 97 -1.47 -5.04 -17.82
N LYS A 98 -1.23 -3.76 -17.53
CA LYS A 98 -0.68 -2.77 -18.45
C LYS A 98 0.64 -2.29 -17.86
N MET A 99 1.74 -2.51 -18.59
CA MET A 99 3.10 -2.24 -18.12
C MET A 99 3.45 -0.73 -18.17
N ALA A 100 4.51 -0.33 -17.47
CA ALA A 100 4.99 1.05 -17.44
C ALA A 100 6.04 1.39 -18.51
N LYS A 101 5.72 2.27 -19.46
CA LYS A 101 6.64 2.71 -20.51
C LYS A 101 7.71 3.66 -19.96
N GLY A 102 8.97 3.40 -20.27
CA GLY A 102 10.12 4.23 -19.88
C GLY A 102 11.43 3.44 -19.93
N GLY A 103 12.50 4.02 -20.47
CA GLY A 103 13.83 3.39 -20.39
C GLY A 103 14.28 3.26 -18.93
N GLY A 104 14.87 2.12 -18.57
CA GLY A 104 15.29 1.85 -17.19
C GLY A 104 14.16 1.48 -16.22
N VAL A 105 12.90 1.39 -16.68
CA VAL A 105 11.74 1.04 -15.86
C VAL A 105 11.37 -0.42 -16.08
N ILE A 106 11.15 -1.15 -14.99
CA ILE A 106 10.73 -2.54 -15.03
C ILE A 106 9.36 -2.69 -14.39
N SER A 107 8.44 -3.38 -15.07
CA SER A 107 7.19 -3.88 -14.47
C SER A 107 7.32 -5.39 -14.26
N SER A 108 6.77 -5.91 -13.17
CA SER A 108 7.04 -7.28 -12.73
C SER A 108 5.79 -7.97 -12.17
N ILE A 109 5.59 -9.22 -12.56
CA ILE A 109 4.76 -10.20 -11.84
C ILE A 109 5.69 -11.32 -11.41
N VAL A 110 5.77 -11.60 -10.12
CA VAL A 110 6.67 -12.63 -9.58
C VAL A 110 5.90 -13.58 -8.69
N LEU A 111 5.99 -14.88 -8.96
CA LEU A 111 5.63 -15.93 -8.01
C LEU A 111 6.93 -16.37 -7.34
N GLU A 112 7.07 -16.16 -6.03
CA GLU A 112 8.29 -16.49 -5.30
C GLU A 112 7.99 -17.31 -4.04
N SER A 113 8.74 -18.39 -3.85
CA SER A 113 8.72 -19.25 -2.67
C SER A 113 9.74 -18.82 -1.60
N ASP A 114 9.60 -19.39 -0.41
CA ASP A 114 10.54 -19.19 0.68
C ASP A 114 11.92 -19.83 0.43
N ASP A 115 12.03 -20.81 -0.47
CA ASP A 115 13.32 -21.37 -0.91
C ASP A 115 13.91 -20.69 -2.16
N LEU A 116 13.25 -19.64 -2.67
CA LEU A 116 13.64 -18.87 -3.86
C LEU A 116 13.48 -19.65 -5.18
N ASP A 117 12.51 -20.57 -5.24
CA ASP A 117 11.87 -20.91 -6.51
C ASP A 117 11.06 -19.69 -6.99
N GLU A 118 11.21 -19.35 -8.27
CA GLU A 118 10.71 -18.11 -8.85
C GLU A 118 10.14 -18.34 -10.24
N ILE A 119 9.01 -17.70 -10.53
CA ILE A 119 8.40 -17.63 -11.87
C ILE A 119 8.02 -16.18 -12.13
N ASP A 120 8.48 -15.62 -13.25
CA ASP A 120 8.30 -14.20 -13.52
C ASP A 120 7.66 -13.89 -14.88
N TRP A 121 7.08 -12.69 -14.93
CA TRP A 121 6.83 -11.90 -16.12
C TRP A 121 7.44 -10.51 -15.92
N GLU A 122 8.38 -10.15 -16.78
CA GLU A 122 9.13 -8.89 -16.70
C GLU A 122 8.97 -8.09 -17.99
N TRP A 123 8.56 -6.81 -17.86
CA TRP A 123 8.55 -5.86 -18.97
C TRP A 123 9.64 -4.83 -18.77
N VAL A 124 10.50 -4.70 -19.78
CA VAL A 124 11.43 -3.58 -19.89
C VAL A 124 10.72 -2.41 -20.58
N GLY A 125 10.62 -1.26 -19.92
CA GLY A 125 9.76 -0.17 -20.34
C GLY A 125 10.17 0.52 -21.65
N TYR A 126 11.37 0.26 -22.18
CA TYR A 126 11.78 0.74 -23.52
C TYR A 126 11.16 -0.08 -24.67
N ASN A 127 10.68 -1.30 -24.40
CA ASN A 127 10.10 -2.18 -25.40
C ASN A 127 8.65 -2.53 -25.04
N THR A 128 7.70 -1.71 -25.51
CA THR A 128 6.27 -1.87 -25.22
C THR A 128 5.59 -2.93 -26.10
N SER A 129 6.36 -3.72 -26.85
CA SER A 129 5.87 -4.77 -27.74
C SER A 129 6.34 -6.17 -27.33
N SER A 130 6.94 -6.32 -26.16
CA SER A 130 7.50 -7.58 -25.68
C SER A 130 7.39 -7.72 -24.17
N VAL A 131 7.28 -8.96 -23.71
CA VAL A 131 7.44 -9.35 -22.31
C VAL A 131 8.48 -10.48 -22.22
N GLN A 132 9.25 -10.50 -21.15
CA GLN A 132 10.12 -11.61 -20.81
C GLN A 132 9.40 -12.52 -19.80
N SER A 133 9.43 -13.82 -20.02
CA SER A 133 9.16 -14.79 -18.97
C SER A 133 10.45 -15.46 -18.54
N ASN A 134 10.62 -15.70 -17.26
CA ASN A 134 11.82 -16.32 -16.71
C ASN A 134 11.48 -17.13 -15.45
N TYR A 135 12.46 -17.89 -14.95
CA TYR A 135 12.30 -18.73 -13.78
C TYR A 135 13.63 -18.97 -13.06
N PHE A 136 13.54 -19.11 -11.74
CA PHE A 136 14.65 -19.54 -10.91
C PHE A 136 14.24 -20.73 -10.05
N GLY A 137 15.20 -21.59 -9.76
CA GLY A 137 14.99 -22.67 -8.80
C GLY A 137 15.99 -22.53 -7.68
N LYS A 138 15.50 -22.51 -6.44
CA LYS A 138 16.30 -22.47 -5.21
C LYS A 138 17.30 -21.32 -5.17
N GLY A 139 16.96 -20.18 -5.77
CA GLY A 139 17.81 -18.99 -5.87
C GLY A 139 19.07 -19.22 -6.71
N ASN A 140 19.13 -20.28 -7.52
CA ASN A 140 20.26 -20.55 -8.39
C ASN A 140 20.31 -19.52 -9.51
N ASP A 141 21.30 -18.62 -9.47
CA ASP A 141 21.53 -17.52 -10.42
C ASP A 141 22.74 -17.77 -11.34
N THR A 142 23.24 -19.02 -11.40
CA THR A 142 24.47 -19.33 -12.15
C THR A 142 24.35 -19.17 -13.67
N SER A 143 23.12 -19.07 -14.21
CA SER A 143 22.86 -18.80 -15.62
C SER A 143 21.70 -17.82 -15.82
N PHE A 144 21.75 -17.03 -16.89
CA PHE A 144 20.74 -16.03 -17.25
C PHE A 144 20.08 -16.30 -18.60
N ASP A 145 20.32 -17.49 -19.17
CA ASP A 145 19.73 -17.96 -20.43
C ASP A 145 18.32 -18.57 -20.26
N ARG A 146 17.75 -18.49 -19.06
CA ARG A 146 16.45 -19.04 -18.69
C ARG A 146 15.27 -18.16 -19.13
N GLY A 147 15.53 -16.94 -19.58
CA GLY A 147 14.51 -16.03 -20.10
C GLY A 147 13.99 -16.43 -21.49
N GLY A 148 12.70 -16.21 -21.73
CA GLY A 148 12.07 -16.26 -23.05
C GLY A 148 11.37 -14.95 -23.34
N PHE A 149 11.52 -14.42 -24.55
CA PHE A 149 10.88 -13.17 -24.97
C PHE A 149 9.66 -13.45 -25.85
N HIS A 150 8.55 -12.81 -25.53
CA HIS A 150 7.25 -13.03 -26.17
C HIS A 150 6.69 -11.72 -26.69
N TYR A 151 6.19 -11.74 -27.92
CA TYR A 151 5.55 -10.58 -28.52
C TYR A 151 4.20 -10.30 -27.85
N VAL A 152 3.96 -9.03 -27.51
CA VAL A 152 2.68 -8.54 -27.01
C VAL A 152 2.52 -7.08 -27.48
N PRO A 153 1.63 -6.76 -28.43
CA PRO A 153 1.50 -5.40 -28.92
C PRO A 153 0.94 -4.47 -27.85
N ASN A 154 1.29 -3.18 -27.89
CA ASN A 154 0.62 -2.14 -27.08
C ASN A 154 0.57 -2.42 -25.57
N ALA A 155 1.54 -3.16 -25.01
CA ALA A 155 1.50 -3.61 -23.62
C ALA A 155 1.47 -2.46 -22.58
N ASP A 156 1.87 -1.25 -22.99
CA ASP A 156 1.84 -0.01 -22.20
C ASP A 156 0.53 0.76 -22.28
N THR A 157 -0.32 0.48 -23.28
CA THR A 157 -1.56 1.22 -23.53
C THR A 157 -2.81 0.35 -23.40
N GLU A 158 -2.68 -0.97 -23.57
CA GLU A 158 -3.75 -1.96 -23.48
C GLU A 158 -3.52 -2.92 -22.30
N PHE A 159 -4.61 -3.51 -21.78
CA PHE A 159 -4.51 -4.59 -20.80
C PHE A 159 -4.44 -5.93 -21.53
N HIS A 160 -3.47 -6.75 -21.16
CA HIS A 160 -3.36 -8.13 -21.62
C HIS A 160 -3.52 -9.10 -20.46
N ASN A 161 -4.06 -10.28 -20.72
CA ASN A 161 -4.11 -11.37 -19.75
C ASN A 161 -2.82 -12.17 -19.82
N TYR A 162 -1.99 -12.05 -18.79
CA TYR A 162 -0.80 -12.87 -18.59
C TYR A 162 -1.17 -14.03 -17.66
N THR A 163 -1.20 -15.24 -18.21
CA THR A 163 -1.56 -16.44 -17.46
C THR A 163 -0.34 -17.33 -17.25
N THR A 164 -0.09 -17.67 -16.00
CA THR A 164 0.87 -18.69 -15.58
C THR A 164 0.08 -19.93 -15.15
N TYR A 165 0.22 -21.03 -15.88
CA TYR A 165 -0.23 -22.36 -15.44
C TYR A 165 0.98 -23.12 -14.93
N TRP A 166 0.89 -23.72 -13.75
CA TRP A 166 2.02 -24.33 -13.08
C TRP A 166 1.60 -25.59 -12.34
N ASP A 167 2.16 -26.74 -12.72
CA ASP A 167 2.01 -28.00 -12.00
C ASP A 167 3.35 -28.72 -11.83
N ALA A 168 3.36 -29.92 -11.24
CA ALA A 168 4.60 -30.66 -11.00
C ALA A 168 5.31 -31.12 -12.29
N ALA A 169 4.62 -31.18 -13.42
CA ALA A 169 5.17 -31.67 -14.68
C ALA A 169 5.63 -30.53 -15.61
N LYS A 170 4.92 -29.39 -15.59
CA LYS A 170 5.16 -28.29 -16.52
C LYS A 170 4.68 -26.93 -16.01
N LEU A 171 5.37 -25.91 -16.51
CA LEU A 171 5.10 -24.51 -16.32
C LEU A 171 4.83 -23.89 -17.68
N GLU A 172 3.70 -23.21 -17.83
CA GLU A 172 3.25 -22.63 -19.08
C GLU A 172 2.92 -21.15 -18.89
N TRP A 173 3.34 -20.36 -19.87
CA TRP A 173 3.09 -18.94 -19.96
C TRP A 173 2.18 -18.67 -21.16
N TRP A 174 1.09 -17.96 -20.91
CA TRP A 174 0.10 -17.61 -21.92
C TRP A 174 -0.14 -16.11 -21.93
N ILE A 175 -0.39 -15.57 -23.12
CA ILE A 175 -0.77 -14.17 -23.35
C ILE A 175 -2.09 -14.18 -24.11
N ASP A 176 -3.13 -13.56 -23.54
CA ASP A 176 -4.47 -13.46 -24.13
C ASP A 176 -5.04 -14.81 -24.59
N GLY A 177 -4.80 -15.85 -23.80
CA GLY A 177 -5.24 -17.22 -24.09
C GLY A 177 -4.41 -17.97 -25.14
N THR A 178 -3.30 -17.39 -25.61
CA THR A 178 -2.33 -18.04 -26.51
C THR A 178 -1.10 -18.51 -25.72
N LEU A 179 -0.77 -19.81 -25.82
CA LEU A 179 0.44 -20.37 -25.21
C LEU A 179 1.67 -19.82 -25.92
N VAL A 180 2.57 -19.16 -25.17
CA VAL A 180 3.81 -18.59 -25.71
C VAL A 180 5.06 -19.34 -25.26
N ARG A 181 4.99 -20.05 -24.13
CA ARG A 181 6.12 -20.85 -23.62
C ARG A 181 5.65 -22.02 -22.76
N THR A 182 6.34 -23.15 -22.88
CA THR A 182 6.28 -24.27 -21.95
C THR A 182 7.68 -24.59 -21.45
N LEU A 183 7.83 -24.78 -20.14
CA LEU A 183 9.00 -25.36 -19.48
C LEU A 183 8.55 -26.68 -18.86
N LYS A 184 9.14 -27.80 -19.28
CA LYS A 184 8.91 -29.07 -18.58
C LYS A 184 9.84 -29.18 -17.37
N TYR A 185 9.43 -29.97 -16.38
CA TYR A 185 10.25 -30.32 -15.23
C TYR A 185 11.67 -30.77 -15.63
N GLU A 186 11.77 -31.68 -16.60
CA GLU A 186 13.05 -32.24 -17.08
C GLU A 186 13.98 -31.20 -17.71
N ASP A 187 13.42 -30.17 -18.36
CA ASP A 187 14.20 -29.13 -19.04
C ASP A 187 14.86 -28.16 -18.03
N ALA A 188 14.35 -28.10 -16.80
CA ALA A 188 14.86 -27.24 -15.74
C ALA A 188 15.97 -27.93 -14.92
N LEU A 189 17.04 -28.36 -15.60
CA LEU A 189 18.17 -29.10 -15.01
C LEU A 189 17.71 -30.40 -14.33
N ASP A 190 17.01 -31.26 -15.08
CA ASP A 190 16.41 -32.50 -14.58
C ASP A 190 15.53 -32.27 -13.33
N GLY A 191 14.84 -31.12 -13.29
CA GLY A 191 13.97 -30.70 -12.19
C GLY A 191 14.62 -29.95 -11.04
N LYS A 192 15.96 -29.89 -10.99
CA LYS A 192 16.66 -29.25 -9.86
C LYS A 192 16.39 -27.75 -9.76
N ASN A 193 16.21 -27.11 -10.91
CA ASN A 193 15.86 -25.70 -11.02
C ASN A 193 14.40 -25.48 -11.38
N TYR A 194 13.56 -26.53 -11.39
CA TYR A 194 12.14 -26.37 -11.67
C TYR A 194 11.45 -25.74 -10.45
N PRO A 195 10.72 -24.63 -10.60
CA PRO A 195 9.93 -24.06 -9.51
C PRO A 195 8.88 -25.06 -9.05
N GLN A 196 8.92 -25.46 -7.79
CA GLN A 196 8.18 -26.62 -7.30
C GLN A 196 7.80 -26.53 -5.83
N THR A 197 7.89 -25.35 -5.23
CA THR A 197 7.55 -25.12 -3.83
C THR A 197 6.57 -23.96 -3.71
N PRO A 198 5.73 -23.88 -2.66
CA PRO A 198 4.66 -22.90 -2.57
C PRO A 198 5.16 -21.46 -2.78
N CYS A 199 4.46 -20.68 -3.61
CA CYS A 199 4.85 -19.31 -3.96
C CYS A 199 3.80 -18.29 -3.51
N THR A 200 4.28 -17.16 -2.97
CA THR A 200 3.50 -15.91 -2.92
C THR A 200 3.38 -15.30 -4.30
N LEU A 201 2.40 -14.41 -4.51
CA LEU A 201 2.28 -13.59 -5.71
C LEU A 201 2.72 -12.16 -5.39
N ARG A 202 3.55 -11.59 -6.26
CA ARG A 202 4.09 -10.24 -6.12
C ARG A 202 3.85 -9.44 -7.40
N TYR A 203 3.44 -8.20 -7.24
CA TYR A 203 3.25 -7.24 -8.33
C TYR A 203 4.00 -5.97 -7.96
N GLY A 204 4.80 -5.46 -8.89
CA GLY A 204 5.55 -4.26 -8.62
C GLY A 204 6.18 -3.63 -9.85
N ILE A 205 6.61 -2.40 -9.67
CA ILE A 205 7.39 -1.63 -10.64
C ILE A 205 8.66 -1.18 -9.93
N TRP A 206 9.80 -1.20 -10.64
CA TRP A 206 11.08 -0.82 -10.03
C TRP A 206 12.06 -0.24 -11.06
N PRO A 207 13.00 0.62 -10.62
CA PRO A 207 13.91 1.33 -11.52
C PRO A 207 15.18 0.51 -11.79
N GLY A 208 15.09 -0.50 -12.67
CA GLY A 208 16.26 -1.31 -13.05
C GLY A 208 17.40 -0.53 -13.72
N GLY A 209 17.09 0.67 -14.24
CA GLY A 209 18.06 1.64 -14.72
C GLY A 209 18.58 2.62 -13.66
N ASP A 210 18.31 2.45 -12.36
CA ASP A 210 18.91 3.34 -11.37
C ASP A 210 20.45 3.22 -11.41
N PRO A 211 21.21 4.33 -11.34
CA PRO A 211 22.68 4.29 -11.30
C PRO A 211 23.28 3.48 -10.13
N SER A 212 22.51 3.13 -9.10
CA SER A 212 22.95 2.21 -8.03
C SER A 212 22.84 0.73 -8.38
N GLU A 213 22.12 0.37 -9.45
CA GLU A 213 21.95 -1.02 -9.86
C GLU A 213 23.23 -1.59 -10.51
N PRO A 214 23.41 -2.92 -10.52
CA PRO A 214 24.49 -3.55 -11.27
C PRO A 214 24.46 -3.15 -12.75
N HIS A 215 25.64 -2.98 -13.36
CA HIS A 215 25.74 -2.55 -14.75
C HIS A 215 24.96 -3.45 -15.73
N GLY A 216 24.96 -4.78 -15.50
CA GLY A 216 24.19 -5.72 -16.30
C GLY A 216 22.68 -5.47 -16.25
N THR A 217 22.16 -5.14 -15.06
CA THR A 217 20.74 -4.77 -14.85
C THR A 217 20.40 -3.49 -15.59
N ILE A 218 21.24 -2.45 -15.49
CA ILE A 218 21.01 -1.17 -16.17
C ILE A 218 20.96 -1.39 -17.68
N VAL A 219 21.88 -2.18 -18.23
CA VAL A 219 21.91 -2.51 -19.67
C VAL A 219 20.67 -3.30 -20.07
N TRP A 220 20.27 -4.31 -19.30
CA TRP A 220 19.06 -5.09 -19.55
C TRP A 220 17.78 -4.23 -19.51
N ALA A 221 17.70 -3.29 -18.57
CA ALA A 221 16.60 -2.35 -18.43
C ALA A 221 16.55 -1.27 -19.52
N GLY A 222 17.54 -1.24 -20.43
CA GLY A 222 17.59 -0.31 -21.57
C GLY A 222 18.33 1.00 -21.29
N GLY A 223 19.20 1.04 -20.28
CA GLY A 223 19.98 2.19 -19.88
C GLY A 223 19.50 2.83 -18.58
N GLU A 224 20.11 3.96 -18.24
CA GLU A 224 19.74 4.71 -17.04
C GLU A 224 18.31 5.26 -17.13
N ILE A 225 17.58 5.20 -16.02
CA ILE A 225 16.23 5.77 -15.90
C ILE A 225 16.29 7.31 -15.83
N ASP A 226 15.43 7.98 -16.60
CA ASP A 226 15.19 9.42 -16.48
C ASP A 226 14.02 9.67 -15.52
N TYR A 227 14.29 10.01 -14.27
CA TYR A 227 13.23 10.28 -13.29
C TYR A 227 12.42 11.55 -13.60
N ASP A 228 12.98 12.52 -14.34
CA ASP A 228 12.30 13.77 -14.67
C ASP A 228 11.29 13.59 -15.81
N ALA A 229 11.45 12.55 -16.63
CA ALA A 229 10.50 12.16 -17.67
C ALA A 229 9.29 11.33 -17.17
N GLY A 230 9.28 10.97 -15.89
CA GLY A 230 8.15 10.28 -15.24
C GLY A 230 6.92 11.17 -15.03
N PRO A 231 5.89 10.71 -14.30
CA PRO A 231 5.83 9.43 -13.58
C PRO A 231 5.59 8.23 -14.50
N TYR A 232 6.17 7.09 -14.15
CA TYR A 232 5.99 5.81 -14.83
C TYR A 232 4.97 4.96 -14.09
N ASN A 233 4.00 4.39 -14.80
CA ASN A 233 2.83 3.74 -14.19
C ASN A 233 2.59 2.34 -14.76
N MET A 234 2.65 1.33 -13.89
CA MET A 234 2.15 -0.01 -14.16
C MET A 234 0.77 -0.12 -13.53
N VAL A 235 -0.19 -0.72 -14.23
CA VAL A 235 -1.55 -0.91 -13.72
C VAL A 235 -1.91 -2.39 -13.74
N VAL A 236 -2.35 -2.91 -12.60
CA VAL A 236 -2.94 -4.25 -12.48
C VAL A 236 -4.44 -4.09 -12.28
N GLN A 237 -5.24 -4.54 -13.25
CA GLN A 237 -6.69 -4.38 -13.22
C GLN A 237 -7.38 -5.49 -12.43
N LYS A 238 -7.01 -6.73 -12.72
CA LYS A 238 -7.67 -7.92 -12.22
C LYS A 238 -6.66 -9.03 -12.05
N VAL A 239 -6.82 -9.82 -11.00
CA VAL A 239 -6.06 -11.05 -10.81
C VAL A 239 -7.02 -12.18 -10.46
N ARG A 240 -6.90 -13.31 -11.15
CA ARG A 240 -7.56 -14.57 -10.79
C ARG A 240 -6.48 -15.57 -10.40
N VAL A 241 -6.66 -16.19 -9.24
CA VAL A 241 -5.75 -17.24 -8.75
C VAL A 241 -6.56 -18.47 -8.44
N GLN A 242 -6.07 -19.60 -8.91
CA GLN A 242 -6.55 -20.93 -8.58
C GLN A 242 -5.39 -21.69 -7.94
N ASP A 243 -5.53 -21.98 -6.66
CA ASP A 243 -4.69 -22.96 -5.97
C ASP A 243 -5.17 -24.37 -6.32
N PHE A 244 -4.27 -25.27 -6.67
CA PHE A 244 -4.62 -26.67 -6.94
C PHE A 244 -4.84 -27.49 -5.66
N HIS A 245 -4.59 -26.90 -4.50
CA HIS A 245 -4.83 -27.50 -3.19
C HIS A 245 -5.92 -26.76 -2.41
N THR A 246 -6.49 -27.46 -1.42
CA THR A 246 -7.52 -26.93 -0.51
C THR A 246 -7.10 -27.00 0.96
N GLY A 247 -5.79 -27.04 1.21
CA GLY A 247 -5.22 -27.08 2.56
C GLY A 247 -5.31 -25.73 3.28
N LYS A 248 -4.96 -25.71 4.57
CA LYS A 248 -4.86 -24.46 5.33
C LYS A 248 -3.49 -23.80 5.21
N GLU A 249 -2.44 -24.61 5.08
CA GLU A 249 -1.04 -24.18 5.01
C GLU A 249 -0.17 -25.28 4.39
N TYR A 250 1.03 -24.92 3.98
CA TYR A 250 2.05 -25.82 3.44
C TYR A 250 3.24 -25.92 4.40
N GLU A 251 3.67 -27.14 4.68
CA GLU A 251 4.78 -27.43 5.59
C GLU A 251 5.92 -28.08 4.82
N TYR A 252 7.11 -27.44 4.83
CA TYR A 252 8.35 -28.09 4.38
C TYR A 252 8.75 -29.16 5.40
N THR A 253 8.60 -30.44 5.05
CA THR A 253 8.88 -31.55 5.97
C THR A 253 10.38 -31.88 6.10
N ASN A 254 11.20 -31.33 5.21
CA ASN A 254 12.66 -31.45 5.21
C ASN A 254 13.31 -30.27 4.45
N HIS A 255 14.63 -30.32 4.26
CA HIS A 255 15.42 -29.26 3.63
C HIS A 255 15.75 -29.50 2.14
N THR A 256 15.04 -30.40 1.45
CA THR A 256 15.36 -30.72 0.04
C THR A 256 14.87 -29.66 -0.95
N GLY A 257 13.82 -28.91 -0.59
CA GLY A 257 13.12 -28.02 -1.51
C GLY A 257 12.47 -28.75 -2.70
N SER A 258 12.14 -30.04 -2.56
CA SER A 258 11.38 -30.74 -3.60
C SER A 258 9.89 -30.70 -3.27
N TRP A 259 9.05 -30.71 -4.31
CA TRP A 259 7.60 -30.63 -4.14
C TRP A 259 7.06 -31.80 -3.31
N GLU A 260 7.71 -32.98 -3.33
CA GLU A 260 7.36 -34.13 -2.51
C GLU A 260 7.60 -33.93 -1.01
N SER A 261 8.45 -32.96 -0.61
CA SER A 261 8.65 -32.62 0.79
C SER A 261 7.59 -31.66 1.33
N ILE A 262 6.73 -31.11 0.46
CA ILE A 262 5.68 -30.19 0.85
C ILE A 262 4.46 -30.96 1.34
N LYS A 263 4.19 -30.87 2.64
CA LYS A 263 2.99 -31.43 3.23
C LYS A 263 1.88 -30.37 3.23
N VAL A 264 0.81 -30.68 2.50
CA VAL A 264 -0.43 -29.90 2.52
C VAL A 264 -1.19 -30.22 3.79
N VAL A 265 -1.25 -29.28 4.74
CA VAL A 265 -1.93 -29.51 6.02
C VAL A 265 -3.43 -29.30 5.83
N THR A 266 -4.22 -30.31 6.21
CA THR A 266 -5.68 -30.28 6.11
C THR A 266 -6.29 -29.21 7.02
N GLY A 267 -7.38 -28.57 6.56
CA GLY A 267 -8.12 -27.56 7.30
C GLY A 267 -8.57 -26.43 6.37
N ASN A 268 -9.24 -25.41 6.92
CA ASN A 268 -9.66 -24.25 6.13
C ASN A 268 -8.54 -23.21 6.08
N SER A 269 -8.19 -22.75 4.88
CA SER A 269 -7.28 -21.61 4.69
C SER A 269 -7.83 -20.35 5.37
N THR A 270 -6.95 -19.62 6.04
CA THR A 270 -7.26 -18.30 6.61
C THR A 270 -7.62 -17.28 5.53
N ALA A 271 -6.93 -17.31 4.39
CA ALA A 271 -7.24 -16.50 3.22
C ALA A 271 -8.62 -16.87 2.67
N ALA A 272 -8.91 -18.16 2.45
CA ALA A 272 -10.24 -18.59 1.99
C ALA A 272 -11.36 -18.17 2.95
N VAL A 273 -11.14 -18.23 4.27
CA VAL A 273 -12.13 -17.77 5.26
C VAL A 273 -12.36 -16.25 5.16
N GLU A 274 -11.30 -15.45 5.02
CA GLU A 274 -11.44 -14.00 4.89
C GLU A 274 -12.12 -13.61 3.57
N LEU A 275 -11.76 -14.25 2.45
CA LEU A 275 -12.36 -14.00 1.13
C LEU A 275 -13.86 -14.33 1.06
N ASN A 276 -14.31 -15.29 1.88
CA ASN A 276 -15.73 -15.66 1.98
C ASN A 276 -16.47 -14.93 3.10
N LYS A 277 -15.81 -14.02 3.81
CA LYS A 277 -16.44 -13.26 4.89
C LYS A 277 -17.46 -12.29 4.29
N GLU A 278 -18.64 -12.26 4.90
CA GLU A 278 -19.64 -11.24 4.51
C GLU A 278 -19.05 -9.84 4.72
N PRO A 279 -19.25 -8.91 3.76
CA PRO A 279 -18.76 -7.55 3.89
C PRO A 279 -19.28 -6.91 5.18
N GLU A 280 -18.43 -6.14 5.86
CA GLU A 280 -18.86 -5.47 7.08
C GLU A 280 -20.07 -4.58 6.80
N LYS A 281 -21.11 -4.75 7.61
CA LYS A 281 -22.30 -3.89 7.53
C LYS A 281 -21.90 -2.44 7.73
N THR A 282 -22.37 -1.58 6.84
CA THR A 282 -22.19 -0.12 6.94
C THR A 282 -22.77 0.40 8.26
N LEU A 283 -22.33 1.57 8.73
CA LEU A 283 -22.92 2.20 9.92
C LEU A 283 -24.44 2.39 9.78
N ALA A 284 -24.93 2.65 8.56
CA ALA A 284 -26.35 2.76 8.27
C ALA A 284 -27.09 1.42 8.44
N GLN A 285 -26.50 0.31 7.94
CA GLN A 285 -27.06 -1.04 8.12
C GLN A 285 -26.99 -1.49 9.59
N LYS A 286 -25.84 -1.28 10.25
CA LYS A 286 -25.66 -1.50 11.69
C LYS A 286 -26.72 -0.73 12.49
N TRP A 287 -26.99 0.53 12.13
CA TRP A 287 -28.06 1.34 12.73
C TRP A 287 -29.46 0.79 12.44
N ALA A 288 -29.74 0.38 11.20
CA ALA A 288 -31.02 -0.17 10.81
C ALA A 288 -31.38 -1.45 11.59
N GLU A 289 -30.40 -2.30 11.87
CA GLU A 289 -30.57 -3.56 12.61
C GLU A 289 -30.68 -3.42 14.12
N LEU A 290 -30.35 -2.25 14.69
CA LEU A 290 -30.49 -2.04 16.13
C LEU A 290 -31.95 -2.25 16.59
N PRO A 291 -32.17 -2.96 17.72
CA PRO A 291 -33.48 -3.07 18.33
C PRO A 291 -34.09 -1.68 18.61
N THR A 292 -35.42 -1.57 18.52
CA THR A 292 -36.13 -0.32 18.76
C THR A 292 -35.76 0.33 20.10
N GLY A 293 -35.58 -0.49 21.16
CA GLY A 293 -35.15 -0.01 22.46
C GLY A 293 -33.76 0.62 22.46
N ALA A 294 -32.80 0.07 21.70
CA ALA A 294 -31.46 0.64 21.58
C ALA A 294 -31.48 1.97 20.82
N LYS A 295 -32.27 2.07 19.75
CA LYS A 295 -32.47 3.33 19.01
C LYS A 295 -33.08 4.41 19.91
N ILE A 296 -34.10 4.07 20.70
CA ILE A 296 -34.72 4.98 21.68
C ILE A 296 -33.68 5.44 22.71
N GLY A 297 -32.85 4.52 23.23
CA GLY A 297 -31.79 4.84 24.18
C GLY A 297 -30.79 5.86 23.62
N VAL A 298 -30.35 5.68 22.37
CA VAL A 298 -29.45 6.64 21.70
C VAL A 298 -30.14 7.99 21.52
N TYR A 299 -31.38 8.03 21.01
CA TYR A 299 -32.12 9.29 20.85
C TYR A 299 -32.34 10.03 22.17
N ALA A 300 -32.73 9.32 23.23
CA ALA A 300 -32.95 9.89 24.54
C ALA A 300 -31.64 10.43 25.15
N GLY A 301 -30.55 9.68 25.01
CA GLY A 301 -29.22 10.11 25.44
C GLY A 301 -28.75 11.37 24.71
N SER A 302 -28.86 11.39 23.38
CA SER A 302 -28.51 12.56 22.57
C SER A 302 -29.36 13.79 22.91
N ALA A 303 -30.68 13.61 23.12
CA ALA A 303 -31.58 14.68 23.51
C ALA A 303 -31.23 15.24 24.90
N ALA A 304 -30.91 14.38 25.86
CA ALA A 304 -30.50 14.79 27.21
C ALA A 304 -29.20 15.60 27.17
N VAL A 305 -28.19 15.14 26.44
CA VAL A 305 -26.93 15.87 26.25
C VAL A 305 -27.17 17.21 25.56
N GLY A 306 -27.98 17.23 24.49
CA GLY A 306 -28.35 18.47 23.81
C GLY A 306 -29.06 19.47 24.72
N ALA A 307 -29.99 19.00 25.55
CA ALA A 307 -30.68 19.83 26.54
C ALA A 307 -29.73 20.38 27.61
N MET A 308 -28.79 19.57 28.10
CA MET A 308 -27.77 20.02 29.05
C MET A 308 -26.85 21.09 28.46
N LEU A 309 -26.41 20.91 27.21
CA LEU A 309 -25.59 21.89 26.50
C LEU A 309 -26.35 23.20 26.28
N LEU A 310 -27.62 23.12 25.88
CA LEU A 310 -28.48 24.29 25.71
C LEU A 310 -28.69 25.03 27.03
N ALA A 311 -28.96 24.31 28.12
CA ALA A 311 -29.12 24.90 29.45
C ALA A 311 -27.83 25.57 29.93
N ALA A 312 -26.68 24.92 29.73
CA ALA A 312 -25.37 25.49 30.06
C ALA A 312 -25.11 26.78 29.25
N PHE A 313 -25.45 26.76 27.95
CA PHE A 313 -25.36 27.93 27.08
C PHE A 313 -26.25 29.08 27.58
N ILE A 314 -27.53 28.82 27.88
CA ILE A 314 -28.44 29.83 28.43
C ILE A 314 -27.92 30.40 29.74
N LEU A 315 -27.46 29.54 30.66
CA LEU A 315 -26.91 29.97 31.95
C LEU A 315 -25.65 30.83 31.79
N PHE A 316 -24.80 30.50 30.81
CA PHE A 316 -23.64 31.31 30.46
C PHE A 316 -24.07 32.73 30.02
N PHE A 317 -25.04 32.86 29.10
CA PHE A 317 -25.54 34.17 28.67
C PHE A 317 -26.23 34.95 29.79
N VAL A 318 -27.01 34.30 30.66
CA VAL A 318 -27.62 34.95 31.81
C VAL A 318 -26.56 35.48 32.78
N ARG A 319 -25.50 34.70 33.03
CA ARG A 319 -24.37 35.14 33.87
C ARG A 319 -23.61 36.31 33.26
N GLN A 320 -23.32 36.26 31.96
CA GLN A 320 -22.68 37.37 31.25
C GLN A 320 -23.54 38.64 31.31
N ARG A 321 -24.86 38.52 31.07
CA ARG A 321 -25.78 39.65 31.17
C ARG A 321 -25.85 40.24 32.59
N LYS A 322 -25.81 39.40 33.63
CA LYS A 322 -25.77 39.87 35.03
C LYS A 322 -24.47 40.61 35.35
N LYS A 323 -23.32 40.10 34.89
CA LYS A 323 -22.02 40.79 35.04
C LYS A 323 -22.03 42.15 34.35
N GLY A 324 -22.47 42.21 33.09
CA GLY A 324 -22.57 43.48 32.36
C GLY A 324 -23.53 44.49 33.02
N ARG A 325 -24.65 44.05 33.60
CA ARG A 325 -25.54 44.92 34.38
C ARG A 325 -24.89 45.45 35.67
N LEU A 326 -24.08 44.62 36.34
CA LEU A 326 -23.36 45.03 37.55
C LEU A 326 -22.26 46.04 37.22
N GLU A 327 -21.49 45.80 36.15
CA GLU A 327 -20.46 46.73 35.66
C GLU A 327 -21.08 48.08 35.29
N HIS A 328 -22.18 48.11 34.54
CA HIS A 328 -22.91 49.34 34.22
C HIS A 328 -23.40 50.08 35.48
N ALA A 329 -23.94 49.36 36.48
CA ALA A 329 -24.41 49.97 37.71
C ALA A 329 -23.27 50.57 38.57
N LEU A 330 -22.09 49.92 38.57
CA LEU A 330 -20.90 50.43 39.23
C LEU A 330 -20.35 51.66 38.52
N ASP A 331 -20.34 51.67 37.19
CA ASP A 331 -19.93 52.82 36.39
C ASP A 331 -20.87 54.02 36.59
N ASP A 332 -22.20 53.81 36.61
CA ASP A 332 -23.19 54.86 36.93
C ASP A 332 -22.98 55.42 38.35
N ALA A 333 -22.70 54.56 39.34
CA ALA A 333 -22.44 54.98 40.71
C ALA A 333 -21.16 55.82 40.81
N LYS A 334 -20.10 55.40 40.10
CA LYS A 334 -18.84 56.13 40.02
C LYS A 334 -19.04 57.48 39.35
N TRP A 335 -19.73 57.53 38.20
CA TRP A 335 -20.06 58.77 37.50
C TRP A 335 -20.85 59.74 38.39
N ASN A 336 -21.84 59.25 39.12
CA ASN A 336 -22.61 60.07 40.06
C ASN A 336 -21.76 60.60 41.22
N THR A 337 -20.82 59.79 41.72
CA THR A 337 -19.88 60.19 42.78
C THR A 337 -18.92 61.26 42.28
N GLU A 338 -18.27 61.04 41.13
CA GLU A 338 -17.39 62.00 40.48
C GLU A 338 -18.10 63.33 40.19
N ARG A 339 -19.35 63.29 39.71
CA ARG A 339 -20.16 64.51 39.52
C ARG A 339 -20.42 65.23 40.84
N THR A 340 -20.77 64.51 41.90
CA THR A 340 -21.03 65.10 43.23
C THR A 340 -19.76 65.71 43.83
N GLU A 341 -18.62 65.03 43.68
CA GLU A 341 -17.31 65.54 44.08
C GLU A 341 -16.96 66.81 43.30
N MET A 342 -17.14 66.82 41.98
CA MET A 342 -16.94 68.01 41.15
C MET A 342 -17.83 69.19 41.56
N ASP A 343 -19.12 68.95 41.84
CA ASP A 343 -20.02 69.98 42.37
C ASP A 343 -19.54 70.51 43.73
N SER A 344 -19.06 69.62 44.61
CA SER A 344 -18.50 70.00 45.92
C SER A 344 -17.21 70.83 45.78
N PHE A 345 -16.32 70.48 44.84
CA PHE A 345 -15.12 71.25 44.51
C PHE A 345 -15.50 72.64 43.97
N GLN A 346 -16.50 72.74 43.10
CA GLN A 346 -16.99 74.03 42.61
C GLN A 346 -17.56 74.89 43.74
N GLN A 347 -18.32 74.31 44.68
CA GLN A 347 -18.86 75.04 45.83
C GLN A 347 -17.76 75.48 46.80
N ASN A 348 -16.80 74.59 47.10
CA ASN A 348 -15.65 74.92 47.93
C ASN A 348 -14.81 76.02 47.28
N TRP A 349 -14.53 75.93 45.97
CA TRP A 349 -13.82 76.96 45.22
C TRP A 349 -14.55 78.31 45.30
N LYS A 350 -15.87 78.34 45.10
CA LYS A 350 -16.68 79.55 45.31
C LYS A 350 -16.56 80.09 46.75
N GLN A 351 -16.53 79.24 47.77
CA GLN A 351 -16.34 79.66 49.16
C GLN A 351 -14.93 80.18 49.47
N THR A 352 -13.88 79.57 48.93
CA THR A 352 -12.51 80.07 49.09
C THR A 352 -12.30 81.39 48.36
N GLU A 353 -12.92 81.59 47.20
CA GLU A 353 -12.91 82.87 46.49
C GLU A 353 -13.62 83.98 47.29
N TRP A 354 -14.72 83.62 47.98
CA TRP A 354 -15.39 84.51 48.94
C TRP A 354 -14.52 84.82 50.17
N ARG A 355 -13.84 83.81 50.74
CA ARG A 355 -12.96 83.97 51.91
C ARG A 355 -11.67 84.73 51.59
N SER A 356 -11.08 84.54 50.41
CA SER A 356 -9.87 85.26 49.99
C SER A 356 -10.18 86.74 49.74
N LYS A 357 -11.38 87.07 49.23
CA LYS A 357 -11.85 88.47 49.14
C LYS A 357 -12.17 89.08 50.51
N SER A 358 -12.52 88.27 51.51
CA SER A 358 -12.83 88.75 52.87
C SER A 358 -11.59 88.86 53.79
N GLY A 359 -10.41 88.41 53.34
CA GLY A 359 -9.19 88.34 54.14
C GLY A 359 -8.28 89.57 54.09
N TYR A 360 -8.67 90.66 53.45
CA TYR A 360 -7.92 91.92 53.53
C TYR A 360 -8.39 92.70 54.77
N LYS A 361 -7.68 92.52 55.89
CA LYS A 361 -7.70 93.49 57.00
C LYS A 361 -6.30 94.03 57.26
N PRO A 362 -6.12 95.36 57.24
CA PRO A 362 -4.83 96.01 57.43
C PRO A 362 -4.36 95.82 58.88
N VAL A 363 -3.05 95.66 59.03
CA VAL A 363 -2.34 95.67 60.32
C VAL A 363 -2.12 97.12 60.71
N SER A 364 -2.48 97.49 61.95
CA SER A 364 -2.05 98.73 62.60
C SER A 364 -0.64 98.60 63.15
#